data_AF-A0A917AGG0-F1
#
_entry.id   AF-A0A917AGG0-F1
#
_cell.length_a   1.000
_cell.length_b   1.000
_cell.length_c   1.000
_cell.angle_alpha   90.00
_cell.angle_beta   90.00
_cell.angle_gamma   90.00
#
_symmetry.space_group_name_H-M   'P 1'
#
loop_
_entity.id
_entity.type
_entity.pdbx_description
1 polymer ?
#
loop_
_entity_poly.entity_id
_entity_poly.type
_entity_poly.pdbx_seq_one_letter_code
_entity_poly.pdbx_strand_id
1 'polypeptide(L)'
;MLSDETRAPHRELRASYAGAWGKFLNDAKRAGHLRSDISTAVIRQFILSAMNWTVEWYDVDKYPVRILAERMSKLILDGMCPHRKAGTGGLKLCPATPAKTPDPDGKAAKTRAEILKAAARVLRDNGYKATTLRKIAEEADMKAGSVYYHFNSKEAIVDEVLNAGLRDLLAGVEAAVRKFDAPYDHHARIATAIWAHLDFLFKASEFTSANIRSYGMLPNHFRERHRGIRHEYGKLWDRILRDAQDDGAIRSDIKIVPLRQVMLGALNWTVEWFDPNKAGVEGYLSLPEFSSMLINLLLEGICNREATPSTGQGSPESGCPGQTRRK
;
A
#
# COMPACT_ATOMS: atom_id res chain seq x y z
N MET A 1 -11.89 -24.26 -9.42
CA MET A 1 -12.46 -23.51 -8.27
C MET A 1 -13.00 -24.54 -7.29
N LEU A 2 -12.86 -24.33 -5.97
CA LEU A 2 -13.51 -25.18 -4.96
C LEU A 2 -15.05 -25.04 -5.06
N SER A 3 -15.79 -26.09 -4.70
CA SER A 3 -17.25 -26.04 -4.63
C SER A 3 -17.73 -25.10 -3.51
N ASP A 4 -18.97 -24.63 -3.61
CA ASP A 4 -19.55 -23.72 -2.60
C ASP A 4 -19.73 -24.37 -1.23
N GLU A 5 -19.99 -25.68 -1.19
CA GLU A 5 -19.98 -26.48 0.04
C GLU A 5 -18.59 -26.52 0.68
N THR A 6 -17.54 -26.75 -0.12
CA THR A 6 -16.16 -26.77 0.38
C THR A 6 -15.73 -25.38 0.88
N ARG A 7 -16.33 -24.31 0.36
CA ARG A 7 -16.07 -22.93 0.78
C ARG A 7 -16.91 -22.48 1.98
N ALA A 8 -18.02 -23.13 2.29
CA ALA A 8 -18.97 -22.68 3.31
C ALA A 8 -18.33 -22.52 4.70
N PRO A 9 -17.55 -23.50 5.24
CA PRO A 9 -16.90 -23.34 6.53
C PRO A 9 -15.91 -22.16 6.57
N HIS A 10 -15.18 -21.93 5.47
CA HIS A 10 -14.27 -20.79 5.35
C HIS A 10 -15.00 -19.45 5.30
N ARG A 11 -16.20 -19.40 4.70
CA ARG A 11 -17.04 -18.18 4.69
C ARG A 11 -17.53 -17.85 6.08
N GLU A 12 -18.04 -18.83 6.82
CA GLU A 12 -18.52 -18.65 8.19
C GLU A 12 -17.41 -18.19 9.13
N LEU A 13 -16.23 -18.81 9.05
CA LEU A 13 -15.09 -18.41 9.88
C LEU A 13 -14.64 -16.97 9.58
N ARG A 14 -14.59 -16.58 8.30
CA ARG A 14 -14.29 -15.20 7.90
C ARG A 14 -15.34 -14.22 8.40
N ALA A 15 -16.62 -14.59 8.34
CA ALA A 15 -17.71 -13.76 8.84
C ALA A 15 -17.62 -13.57 10.36
N SER A 16 -17.34 -14.65 11.12
CA SER A 16 -17.15 -14.60 12.57
C SER A 16 -15.97 -13.68 12.95
N TYR A 17 -14.82 -13.85 12.30
CA TYR A 17 -13.65 -13.00 12.52
C TYR A 17 -13.93 -11.52 12.18
N ALA A 18 -14.61 -11.27 11.06
CA ALA A 18 -15.04 -9.94 10.66
C ALA A 18 -16.03 -9.31 11.67
N GLY A 19 -16.89 -10.12 12.28
CA GLY A 19 -17.83 -9.73 13.33
C GLY A 19 -17.14 -9.36 14.64
N ALA A 20 -16.14 -10.13 15.08
CA ALA A 20 -15.34 -9.83 16.26
C ALA A 20 -14.63 -8.46 16.15
N TRP A 21 -13.97 -8.22 15.00
CA TRP A 21 -13.37 -6.92 14.69
C TRP A 21 -14.40 -5.79 14.62
N GLY A 22 -15.56 -6.06 14.00
CA GLY A 22 -16.65 -5.08 13.90
C GLY A 22 -17.14 -4.63 15.28
N LYS A 23 -17.37 -5.58 16.20
CA LYS A 23 -17.76 -5.27 17.57
C LYS A 23 -16.71 -4.43 18.28
N PHE A 24 -15.45 -4.87 18.27
CA PHE A 24 -14.33 -4.16 18.91
C PHE A 24 -14.19 -2.71 18.41
N LEU A 25 -14.21 -2.49 17.10
CA LEU A 25 -14.08 -1.16 16.51
C LEU A 25 -15.31 -0.27 16.78
N ASN A 26 -16.51 -0.84 16.77
CA ASN A 26 -17.72 -0.10 17.11
C ASN A 26 -17.74 0.32 18.59
N ASP A 27 -17.28 -0.54 19.50
CA ASP A 27 -17.13 -0.23 20.93
C ASP A 27 -16.14 0.93 21.12
N ALA A 28 -14.96 0.84 20.51
CA ALA A 28 -13.95 1.90 20.56
C ALA A 28 -14.43 3.22 19.94
N LYS A 29 -15.20 3.16 18.84
CA LYS A 29 -15.79 4.33 18.20
C LYS A 29 -16.87 4.98 19.08
N ARG A 30 -17.75 4.19 19.71
CA ARG A 30 -18.75 4.70 20.68
C ARG A 30 -18.12 5.33 21.90
N ALA A 31 -16.99 4.81 22.35
CA ALA A 31 -16.21 5.38 23.45
C ALA A 31 -15.41 6.63 23.07
N GLY A 32 -15.51 7.10 21.81
CA GLY A 32 -14.82 8.31 21.35
C GLY A 32 -13.32 8.11 21.10
N HIS A 33 -12.81 6.87 21.10
CA HIS A 33 -11.39 6.61 20.85
C HIS A 33 -11.00 6.64 19.37
N LEU A 34 -11.95 6.36 18.47
CA LEU A 34 -11.71 6.32 17.03
C LEU A 34 -12.35 7.49 16.31
N ARG A 35 -11.72 7.91 15.20
CA ARG A 35 -12.23 8.96 14.31
C ARG A 35 -13.65 8.73 13.83
N SER A 36 -14.47 9.79 13.91
CA SER A 36 -15.90 9.74 13.61
C SER A 36 -16.19 9.76 12.11
N ASP A 37 -15.31 10.40 11.32
CA ASP A 37 -15.44 10.65 9.88
C ASP A 37 -15.22 9.41 8.99
N ILE A 38 -14.67 8.32 9.52
CA ILE A 38 -14.44 7.06 8.77
C ILE A 38 -15.26 5.91 9.37
N SER A 39 -15.93 5.12 8.53
CA SER A 39 -16.71 3.96 8.99
C SER A 39 -15.83 2.85 9.57
N THR A 40 -16.34 2.11 10.56
CA THR A 40 -15.60 1.01 11.19
C THR A 40 -15.31 -0.15 10.23
N ALA A 41 -16.16 -0.34 9.22
CA ALA A 41 -15.93 -1.31 8.14
C ALA A 41 -14.64 -0.99 7.36
N VAL A 42 -14.42 0.29 7.03
CA VAL A 42 -13.21 0.74 6.33
C VAL A 42 -12.00 0.65 7.25
N ILE A 43 -12.10 1.11 8.51
CA ILE A 43 -10.99 1.00 9.48
C ILE A 43 -10.54 -0.45 9.60
N ARG A 44 -11.47 -1.40 9.67
CA ARG A 44 -11.15 -2.84 9.68
C ARG A 44 -10.37 -3.26 8.43
N GLN A 45 -10.82 -2.84 7.23
CA GLN A 45 -10.12 -3.20 5.99
C GLN A 45 -8.70 -2.61 5.95
N PHE A 46 -8.51 -1.39 6.43
CA PHE A 46 -7.19 -0.77 6.56
C PHE A 46 -6.27 -1.57 7.50
N ILE A 47 -6.73 -1.91 8.70
CA ILE A 47 -5.97 -2.72 9.68
C ILE A 47 -5.57 -4.05 9.07
N LEU A 48 -6.52 -4.77 8.49
CA LEU A 48 -6.26 -6.08 7.89
C LEU A 48 -5.33 -5.98 6.67
N SER A 49 -5.43 -4.90 5.89
CA SER A 49 -4.52 -4.64 4.76
C SER A 49 -3.07 -4.46 5.23
N ALA A 50 -2.88 -3.66 6.28
CA ALA A 50 -1.57 -3.45 6.90
C ALA A 50 -0.98 -4.75 7.48
N MET A 51 -1.83 -5.64 8.02
CA MET A 51 -1.40 -6.89 8.66
C MET A 51 -1.19 -8.06 7.72
N ASN A 52 -2.09 -8.30 6.77
CA ASN A 52 -2.07 -9.51 5.95
C ASN A 52 -0.81 -9.60 5.07
N TRP A 53 -0.28 -8.46 4.64
CA TRP A 53 0.94 -8.43 3.83
C TRP A 53 2.21 -8.79 4.61
N THR A 54 2.17 -8.88 5.94
CA THR A 54 3.35 -9.24 6.75
C THR A 54 3.95 -10.58 6.33
N VAL A 55 3.13 -11.54 5.87
CA VAL A 55 3.59 -12.86 5.39
C VAL A 55 4.59 -12.77 4.23
N GLU A 56 4.55 -11.70 3.44
CA GLU A 56 5.39 -11.56 2.24
C GLU A 56 6.82 -11.12 2.57
N TRP A 57 7.07 -10.55 3.75
CA TRP A 57 8.35 -9.92 4.07
C TRP A 57 8.85 -10.16 5.50
N TYR A 58 7.99 -10.63 6.39
CA TYR A 58 8.35 -10.84 7.78
C TYR A 58 9.29 -12.04 7.94
N ASP A 59 10.33 -11.82 8.73
CA ASP A 59 11.36 -12.80 9.04
C ASP A 59 11.47 -12.84 10.57
N VAL A 60 10.99 -13.94 11.15
CA VAL A 60 10.89 -14.12 12.60
C VAL A 60 12.26 -14.14 13.28
N ASP A 61 13.29 -14.60 12.56
CA ASP A 61 14.66 -14.67 13.06
C ASP A 61 15.29 -13.27 13.14
N LYS A 62 14.82 -12.34 12.30
CA LYS A 62 15.30 -10.94 12.29
C LYS A 62 14.51 -10.01 13.20
N TYR A 63 13.23 -10.27 13.40
CA TYR A 63 12.33 -9.36 14.13
C TYR A 63 11.38 -10.14 15.03
N PRO A 64 11.53 -10.10 16.37
CA PRO A 64 10.59 -10.78 17.26
C PRO A 64 9.15 -10.27 17.09
N VAL A 65 8.18 -11.18 17.08
CA VAL A 65 6.75 -10.87 16.83
C VAL A 65 6.25 -9.73 17.74
N ARG A 66 6.64 -9.74 19.02
CA ARG A 66 6.25 -8.70 19.99
C ARG A 66 6.64 -7.29 19.55
N ILE A 67 7.83 -7.14 18.96
CA ILE A 67 8.35 -5.84 18.52
C ILE A 67 7.62 -5.38 17.26
N LEU A 68 7.31 -6.30 16.35
CA LEU A 68 6.50 -5.99 15.18
C LEU A 68 5.09 -5.56 15.60
N ALA A 69 4.44 -6.32 16.48
CA ALA A 69 3.10 -6.02 16.97
C ALA A 69 3.02 -4.65 17.64
N GLU A 70 3.96 -4.32 18.52
CA GLU A 70 3.99 -3.00 19.18
C GLU A 70 4.12 -1.85 18.17
N ARG A 71 5.05 -1.97 17.22
CA ARG A 71 5.28 -0.94 16.20
C ARG A 71 4.11 -0.80 15.23
N MET A 72 3.52 -1.92 14.81
CA MET A 72 2.35 -1.92 13.94
C MET A 72 1.15 -1.28 14.63
N SER A 73 0.90 -1.61 15.90
CA SER A 73 -0.16 -1.00 16.68
C SER A 73 0.03 0.51 16.77
N LYS A 74 1.23 0.99 17.11
CA LYS A 74 1.56 2.43 17.13
C LYS A 74 1.33 3.11 15.78
N LEU A 75 1.77 2.49 14.69
CA LEU A 75 1.59 3.06 13.35
C LEU A 75 0.12 3.09 12.92
N ILE A 76 -0.65 2.05 13.21
CA ILE A 76 -2.07 1.98 12.86
C ILE A 76 -2.90 2.95 13.71
N LEU A 77 -2.61 3.02 15.01
CA LEU A 77 -3.35 3.85 15.96
C LEU A 77 -3.01 5.33 15.78
N ASP A 78 -1.72 5.66 15.72
CA ASP A 78 -1.23 7.04 15.75
C ASP A 78 -0.77 7.55 14.37
N GLY A 79 -0.66 6.71 13.36
CA GLY A 79 -0.11 7.11 12.07
C GLY A 79 1.39 7.43 12.10
N MET A 80 1.86 8.03 11.01
CA MET A 80 3.25 8.44 10.81
C MET A 80 3.57 9.82 11.41
N CYS A 81 2.61 10.73 11.48
CA CYS A 81 2.81 12.09 11.97
C CYS A 81 2.88 12.11 13.50
N PRO A 82 3.91 12.74 14.09
CA PRO A 82 4.10 12.74 15.54
C PRO A 82 2.97 13.47 16.29
N HIS A 83 2.65 14.73 15.99
CA HIS A 83 1.77 15.55 16.87
C HIS A 83 0.70 16.46 16.20
N ARG A 84 0.38 16.33 14.89
CA ARG A 84 -0.69 17.12 14.22
C ARG A 84 -1.36 16.39 13.07
N LYS A 85 -2.48 16.94 12.56
CA LYS A 85 -3.02 16.64 11.22
C LYS A 85 -1.94 16.81 10.18
N ALA A 86 -1.93 15.94 9.17
CA ALA A 86 -0.95 16.01 8.11
C ALA A 86 -1.26 17.18 7.18
N GLY A 87 -0.26 18.02 6.89
CA GLY A 87 -0.39 19.15 5.98
C GLY A 87 -0.39 18.67 4.53
N THR A 88 -1.43 17.98 4.05
CA THR A 88 -1.46 17.43 2.69
C THR A 88 -2.02 18.39 1.64
N GLY A 89 -2.15 19.69 1.97
CA GLY A 89 -2.68 20.71 1.06
C GLY A 89 -1.84 20.91 -0.21
N GLY A 90 -0.54 20.61 -0.14
CA GLY A 90 0.39 20.65 -1.28
C GLY A 90 0.38 19.41 -2.17
N LEU A 91 -0.55 18.45 -1.97
CA LEU A 91 -0.63 17.21 -2.72
C LEU A 91 -0.68 17.49 -4.24
N LYS A 92 0.29 16.93 -4.98
CA LYS A 92 0.33 17.01 -6.44
C LYS A 92 -0.34 15.78 -7.06
N LEU A 93 -1.59 15.94 -7.50
CA LEU A 93 -2.34 14.92 -8.23
C LEU A 93 -1.81 14.81 -9.66
N CYS A 94 -1.18 13.69 -9.99
CA CYS A 94 -0.58 13.46 -11.31
C CYS A 94 -1.17 12.18 -11.89
N PRO A 95 -2.14 12.25 -12.83
CA PRO A 95 -2.74 11.06 -13.41
C PRO A 95 -1.69 10.06 -13.85
N ALA A 96 -1.82 8.82 -13.37
CA ALA A 96 -0.93 7.76 -13.71
C ALA A 96 -1.02 7.51 -15.22
N THR A 97 0.08 7.81 -15.90
CA THR A 97 0.25 7.53 -17.32
C THR A 97 1.28 6.41 -17.38
N PRO A 98 0.91 5.19 -17.84
CA PRO A 98 1.91 4.14 -18.02
C PRO A 98 3.01 4.67 -18.93
N ALA A 99 4.26 4.27 -18.69
CA ALA A 99 5.35 4.72 -19.53
C ALA A 99 4.98 4.34 -20.97
N LYS A 100 5.04 5.30 -21.90
CA LYS A 100 4.93 4.98 -23.31
C LYS A 100 6.10 4.06 -23.63
N THR A 101 5.86 2.76 -23.72
CA THR A 101 6.70 1.91 -24.55
C THR A 101 6.69 2.54 -25.94
N PRO A 102 7.85 2.78 -26.57
CA PRO A 102 7.91 3.21 -27.96
C PRO A 102 6.92 2.38 -28.79
N ASP A 103 6.20 3.00 -29.74
CA ASP A 103 5.29 2.23 -30.61
C ASP A 103 6.12 1.08 -31.18
N PRO A 104 5.73 -0.19 -30.94
CA PRO A 104 6.63 -1.28 -31.27
C PRO A 104 6.91 -1.24 -32.77
N ASP A 105 8.18 -1.04 -33.14
CA ASP A 105 8.58 -0.94 -34.53
C ASP A 105 8.37 -2.29 -35.22
N GLY A 106 7.43 -2.32 -36.16
CA GLY A 106 7.10 -3.51 -36.94
C GLY A 106 6.02 -4.42 -36.34
N LYS A 107 5.41 -5.22 -37.22
CA LYS A 107 4.27 -6.10 -36.89
C LYS A 107 4.57 -7.07 -35.74
N ALA A 108 5.77 -7.66 -35.72
CA ALA A 108 6.16 -8.62 -34.70
C ALA A 108 6.19 -8.00 -33.29
N ALA A 109 6.65 -6.76 -33.18
CA ALA A 109 6.75 -6.08 -31.90
C ALA A 109 5.35 -5.67 -31.38
N LYS A 110 4.43 -5.29 -32.28
CA LYS A 110 3.02 -4.99 -31.93
C LYS A 110 2.31 -6.23 -31.40
N THR A 111 2.45 -7.35 -32.10
CA THR A 111 1.91 -8.64 -31.64
C THR A 111 2.49 -9.07 -30.29
N ARG A 112 3.78 -8.85 -30.08
CA ARG A 112 4.42 -9.14 -28.80
C ARG A 112 3.82 -8.31 -27.64
N ALA A 113 3.53 -7.03 -27.88
CA ALA A 113 2.88 -6.17 -26.90
C ALA A 113 1.43 -6.60 -26.60
N GLU A 114 0.68 -7.05 -27.61
CA GLU A 114 -0.68 -7.61 -27.44
C GLU A 114 -0.67 -8.86 -26.55
N ILE A 115 0.28 -9.77 -26.79
CA ILE A 115 0.48 -10.97 -25.96
C ILE A 115 0.76 -10.58 -24.49
N LEU A 116 1.63 -9.60 -24.25
CA LEU A 116 1.95 -9.15 -22.89
C LEU A 116 0.75 -8.52 -22.20
N LYS A 117 -0.05 -7.73 -22.92
CA LYS A 117 -1.28 -7.13 -22.39
C LYS A 117 -2.32 -8.19 -22.04
N ALA A 118 -2.53 -9.17 -22.90
CA ALA A 118 -3.39 -10.33 -22.61
C ALA A 118 -2.89 -11.10 -21.38
N ALA A 119 -1.60 -11.39 -21.32
CA ALA A 119 -1.00 -12.09 -20.19
C ALA A 119 -1.14 -11.32 -18.87
N ALA A 120 -1.03 -9.99 -18.87
CA ALA A 120 -1.28 -9.16 -17.70
C ALA A 120 -2.70 -9.34 -17.16
N ARG A 121 -3.72 -9.35 -18.03
CA ARG A 121 -5.12 -9.60 -17.63
C ARG A 121 -5.30 -11.00 -17.05
N VAL A 122 -4.82 -12.03 -17.74
CA VAL A 122 -4.91 -13.42 -17.25
C VAL A 122 -4.20 -13.59 -15.91
N LEU A 123 -3.04 -12.95 -15.70
CA LEU A 123 -2.35 -12.98 -14.42
C LEU A 123 -3.10 -12.25 -13.31
N ARG A 124 -3.66 -11.07 -13.61
CA ARG A 124 -4.47 -10.28 -12.67
C ARG A 124 -5.69 -11.06 -12.19
N ASP A 125 -6.35 -11.80 -13.09
CA ASP A 125 -7.63 -12.45 -12.82
C ASP A 125 -7.49 -13.88 -12.28
N ASN A 126 -6.45 -14.60 -12.70
CA ASN A 126 -6.29 -16.02 -12.36
C ASN A 126 -5.08 -16.31 -11.45
N GLY A 127 -4.11 -15.40 -11.36
CA GLY A 127 -2.83 -15.63 -10.69
C GLY A 127 -1.90 -16.60 -11.43
N TYR A 128 -0.62 -16.60 -11.08
CA TYR A 128 0.45 -17.31 -11.81
C TYR A 128 0.22 -18.81 -12.06
N LYS A 129 -0.32 -19.54 -11.06
CA LYS A 129 -0.52 -21.00 -11.16
C LYS A 129 -1.57 -21.38 -12.21
N ALA A 130 -2.62 -20.58 -12.35
CA ALA A 130 -3.73 -20.87 -13.25
C ALA A 130 -3.55 -20.23 -14.64
N THR A 131 -2.51 -19.43 -14.85
CA THR A 131 -2.09 -18.90 -16.16
C THR A 131 -1.39 -19.97 -16.99
N THR A 132 -1.80 -20.12 -18.26
CA THR A 132 -1.16 -21.00 -19.26
C THR A 132 -0.97 -20.26 -20.58
N LEU A 133 -0.02 -20.70 -21.41
CA LEU A 133 0.17 -20.13 -22.75
C LEU A 133 -1.09 -20.21 -23.62
N ARG A 134 -1.90 -21.27 -23.44
CA ARG A 134 -3.18 -21.42 -24.14
C ARG A 134 -4.18 -20.33 -23.75
N LYS A 135 -4.33 -20.06 -22.45
CA LYS A 135 -5.21 -18.98 -21.96
C LYS A 135 -4.73 -17.61 -22.42
N ILE A 136 -3.43 -17.38 -22.45
CA ILE A 136 -2.85 -16.13 -22.96
C ILE A 136 -3.18 -15.98 -24.46
N ALA A 137 -3.06 -17.05 -25.24
CA ALA A 137 -3.41 -17.03 -26.66
C ALA A 137 -4.91 -16.78 -26.87
N GLU A 138 -5.78 -17.45 -26.10
CA GLU A 138 -7.23 -17.22 -26.11
C GLU A 138 -7.57 -15.77 -25.77
N GLU A 139 -6.99 -15.20 -24.71
CA GLU A 139 -7.20 -13.79 -24.31
C GLU A 139 -6.65 -12.79 -25.34
N ALA A 140 -5.58 -13.14 -26.05
CA ALA A 140 -5.01 -12.31 -27.10
C ALA A 140 -5.75 -12.43 -28.45
N ASP A 141 -6.78 -13.29 -28.56
CA ASP A 141 -7.42 -13.68 -29.82
C ASP A 141 -6.41 -14.22 -30.86
N MET A 142 -5.52 -15.10 -30.39
CA MET A 142 -4.42 -15.66 -31.17
C MET A 142 -4.38 -17.19 -31.12
N LYS A 143 -3.80 -17.78 -32.16
CA LYS A 143 -3.41 -19.21 -32.11
C LYS A 143 -2.22 -19.39 -31.18
N ALA A 144 -2.22 -20.48 -30.41
CA ALA A 144 -1.13 -20.80 -29.48
C ALA A 144 0.25 -20.80 -30.14
N GLY A 145 0.37 -21.32 -31.37
CA GLY A 145 1.62 -21.31 -32.15
C GLY A 145 2.18 -19.90 -32.39
N SER A 146 1.33 -18.89 -32.54
CA SER A 146 1.75 -17.50 -32.69
C SER A 146 2.36 -16.95 -31.40
N VAL A 147 1.88 -17.37 -30.23
CA VAL A 147 2.48 -16.99 -28.94
C VAL A 147 3.86 -17.63 -28.77
N TYR A 148 4.00 -18.92 -29.13
CA TYR A 148 5.28 -19.64 -29.08
C TYR A 148 6.35 -19.03 -29.99
N TYR A 149 5.94 -18.39 -31.11
CA TYR A 149 6.87 -17.68 -31.98
C TYR A 149 7.53 -16.46 -31.29
N HIS A 150 6.81 -15.78 -30.39
CA HIS A 150 7.30 -14.58 -29.71
C HIS A 150 7.92 -14.86 -28.34
N PHE A 151 7.54 -15.96 -27.70
CA PHE A 151 7.97 -16.28 -26.34
C PHE A 151 8.25 -17.77 -26.16
N ASN A 152 9.42 -18.05 -25.57
CA ASN A 152 9.90 -19.42 -25.34
C ASN A 152 9.16 -20.15 -24.20
N SER A 153 8.54 -19.41 -23.27
CA SER A 153 7.84 -20.01 -22.12
C SER A 153 6.84 -19.07 -21.47
N LYS A 154 5.96 -19.63 -20.63
CA LYS A 154 5.08 -18.85 -19.75
C LYS A 154 5.91 -17.95 -18.83
N GLU A 155 7.00 -18.48 -18.29
CA GLU A 155 7.90 -17.77 -17.37
C GLU A 155 8.51 -16.53 -18.03
N ALA A 156 8.86 -16.60 -19.32
CA ALA A 156 9.39 -15.45 -20.05
C ALA A 156 8.35 -14.33 -20.19
N ILE A 157 7.10 -14.68 -20.52
CA ILE A 157 5.99 -13.72 -20.60
C ILE A 157 5.72 -13.10 -19.22
N VAL A 158 5.59 -13.94 -18.20
CA VAL A 158 5.32 -13.49 -16.82
C VAL A 158 6.44 -12.58 -16.33
N ASP A 159 7.71 -12.94 -16.56
CA ASP A 159 8.84 -12.12 -16.12
C ASP A 159 8.76 -10.70 -16.68
N GLU A 160 8.50 -10.60 -17.98
CA GLU A 160 8.37 -9.31 -18.63
C GLU A 160 7.14 -8.53 -18.16
N VAL A 161 5.98 -9.17 -18.02
CA VAL A 161 4.76 -8.53 -17.51
C VAL A 161 5.01 -7.93 -16.12
N LEU A 162 5.56 -8.71 -15.21
CA LEU A 162 5.78 -8.27 -13.83
C LEU A 162 6.85 -7.17 -13.76
N ASN A 163 7.91 -7.26 -14.57
CA ASN A 163 8.95 -6.24 -14.63
C ASN A 163 8.45 -4.93 -15.25
N ALA A 164 7.63 -5.00 -16.29
CA ALA A 164 7.04 -3.82 -16.92
C ALA A 164 6.15 -3.06 -15.93
N GLY A 165 5.21 -3.75 -15.25
CA GLY A 165 4.32 -3.10 -14.28
C GLY A 165 5.06 -2.41 -13.15
N LEU A 166 6.11 -3.04 -12.61
CA LEU A 166 6.88 -2.43 -11.52
C LEU A 166 7.80 -1.29 -11.99
N ARG A 167 8.33 -1.34 -13.23
CA ARG A 167 9.07 -0.21 -13.83
C ARG A 167 8.16 0.99 -14.05
N ASP A 168 6.96 0.79 -14.56
CA ASP A 168 5.97 1.85 -14.75
C ASP A 168 5.60 2.51 -13.42
N LEU A 169 5.32 1.69 -12.40
CA LEU A 169 5.04 2.17 -11.04
C LEU A 169 6.21 2.97 -10.47
N LEU A 170 7.45 2.47 -10.59
CA LEU A 170 8.65 3.16 -10.13
C LEU A 170 8.80 4.51 -10.82
N ALA A 171 8.78 4.53 -12.16
CA ALA A 171 8.96 5.75 -12.95
C ALA A 171 7.86 6.78 -12.67
N GLY A 172 6.61 6.34 -12.55
CA GLY A 172 5.46 7.19 -12.28
C GLY A 172 5.51 7.84 -10.90
N VAL A 173 5.78 7.05 -9.85
CA VAL A 173 5.90 7.57 -8.48
C VAL A 173 7.12 8.50 -8.38
N GLU A 174 8.25 8.13 -8.99
CA GLU A 174 9.44 8.98 -9.02
C GLU A 174 9.19 10.32 -9.71
N ALA A 175 8.53 10.31 -10.88
CA ALA A 175 8.16 11.51 -11.60
C ALA A 175 7.19 12.40 -10.80
N ALA A 176 6.25 11.80 -10.06
CA ALA A 176 5.31 12.54 -9.22
C ALA A 176 6.02 13.27 -8.07
N VAL A 177 6.95 12.60 -7.37
CA VAL A 177 7.66 13.20 -6.23
C VAL A 177 8.76 14.18 -6.64
N ARG A 178 9.33 14.04 -7.84
CA ARG A 178 10.32 14.99 -8.40
C ARG A 178 9.75 16.38 -8.67
N LYS A 179 8.43 16.53 -8.66
CA LYS A 179 7.78 17.84 -8.84
C LYS A 179 7.92 18.75 -7.62
N PHE A 180 8.37 18.25 -6.47
CA PHE A 180 8.58 19.05 -5.27
C PHE A 180 9.98 19.64 -5.29
N ASP A 181 10.10 20.89 -4.84
CA ASP A 181 11.37 21.61 -4.67
C ASP A 181 11.72 21.69 -3.18
N ALA A 182 13.01 21.84 -2.87
CA ALA A 182 13.46 21.99 -1.49
C ALA A 182 13.26 23.44 -0.98
N PRO A 183 12.96 23.66 0.31
CA PRO A 183 12.66 22.64 1.33
C PRO A 183 11.32 21.95 1.03
N TYR A 184 11.28 20.62 1.21
CA TYR A 184 10.12 19.83 0.81
C TYR A 184 9.00 19.94 1.83
N ASP A 185 7.76 20.05 1.36
CA ASP A 185 6.60 19.62 2.13
C ASP A 185 6.57 18.08 2.16
N HIS A 186 7.15 17.50 3.21
CA HIS A 186 7.30 16.05 3.34
C HIS A 186 5.96 15.32 3.45
N HIS A 187 4.93 15.91 4.08
CA HIS A 187 3.60 15.31 4.15
C HIS A 187 2.95 15.26 2.78
N ALA A 188 2.95 16.37 2.04
CA ALA A 188 2.42 16.39 0.68
C ALA A 188 3.21 15.48 -0.27
N ARG A 189 4.54 15.39 -0.12
CA ARG A 189 5.39 14.51 -0.94
C ARG A 189 5.08 13.03 -0.70
N ILE A 190 4.89 12.61 0.57
CA ILE A 190 4.44 11.25 0.91
C ILE A 190 3.03 11.01 0.37
N ALA A 191 2.11 11.95 0.59
CA ALA A 191 0.73 11.84 0.11
C ALA A 191 0.69 11.71 -1.44
N THR A 192 1.53 12.45 -2.17
CA THR A 192 1.67 12.34 -3.63
C THR A 192 2.18 10.96 -4.04
N ALA A 193 3.19 10.44 -3.32
CA ALA A 193 3.71 9.11 -3.61
C ALA A 193 2.66 8.01 -3.37
N ILE A 194 1.87 8.11 -2.29
CA ILE A 194 0.77 7.20 -1.98
C ILE A 194 -0.31 7.28 -3.07
N TRP A 195 -0.74 8.50 -3.41
CA TRP A 195 -1.74 8.70 -4.44
C TRP A 195 -1.30 8.14 -5.78
N ALA A 196 -0.07 8.44 -6.22
CA ALA A 196 0.49 7.94 -7.47
C ALA A 196 0.57 6.41 -7.47
N HIS A 197 0.99 5.80 -6.35
CA HIS A 197 1.01 4.35 -6.22
C HIS A 197 -0.39 3.75 -6.43
N LEU A 198 -1.42 4.28 -5.75
CA LEU A 198 -2.79 3.78 -5.87
C LEU A 198 -3.38 4.02 -7.27
N ASP A 199 -3.09 5.16 -7.90
CA ASP A 199 -3.56 5.43 -9.26
C ASP A 199 -2.93 4.48 -10.30
N PHE A 200 -1.64 4.13 -10.13
CA PHE A 200 -1.01 3.08 -10.93
C PHE A 200 -1.58 1.69 -10.67
N LEU A 201 -1.90 1.40 -9.42
CA LEU A 201 -2.44 0.11 -8.99
C LEU A 201 -3.84 -0.15 -9.56
N PHE A 202 -4.68 0.88 -9.68
CA PHE A 202 -6.09 0.75 -10.03
C PHE A 202 -6.50 1.29 -11.39
N LYS A 203 -5.75 2.23 -12.01
CA LYS A 203 -6.12 2.81 -13.31
C LYS A 203 -5.10 2.54 -14.40
N ALA A 204 -3.82 2.76 -14.13
CA ALA A 204 -2.85 2.89 -15.23
C ALA A 204 -2.31 1.57 -15.76
N SER A 205 -2.31 0.48 -14.98
CA SER A 205 -1.61 -0.72 -15.41
C SER A 205 -2.18 -2.02 -14.88
N GLU A 206 -2.82 -2.77 -15.78
CA GLU A 206 -3.09 -4.21 -15.65
C GLU A 206 -1.83 -4.99 -15.21
N PHE A 207 -0.64 -4.53 -15.63
CA PHE A 207 0.64 -5.13 -15.27
C PHE A 207 1.01 -4.89 -13.80
N THR A 208 0.71 -3.72 -13.25
CA THR A 208 0.95 -3.40 -11.83
C THR A 208 0.06 -4.27 -10.94
N SER A 209 -1.23 -4.38 -11.24
CA SER A 209 -2.15 -5.24 -10.48
C SER A 209 -1.76 -6.73 -10.58
N ALA A 210 -1.40 -7.20 -11.79
CA ALA A 210 -0.85 -8.53 -12.00
C ALA A 210 0.42 -8.77 -11.15
N ASN A 211 1.30 -7.77 -11.05
CA ASN A 211 2.51 -7.83 -10.22
C ASN A 211 2.19 -8.04 -8.75
N ILE A 212 1.31 -7.22 -8.19
CA ILE A 212 0.96 -7.28 -6.77
C ILE A 212 0.28 -8.61 -6.43
N ARG A 213 -0.67 -9.08 -7.25
CA ARG A 213 -1.40 -10.33 -6.98
C ARG A 213 -0.59 -11.60 -7.18
N SER A 214 0.30 -11.62 -8.17
CA SER A 214 0.98 -12.86 -8.57
C SER A 214 2.35 -13.07 -7.95
N TYR A 215 3.01 -12.02 -7.47
CA TYR A 215 4.41 -12.14 -7.04
C TYR A 215 4.62 -13.10 -5.87
N GLY A 216 3.79 -13.04 -4.82
CA GLY A 216 3.87 -13.94 -3.68
C GLY A 216 3.65 -15.41 -4.04
N MET A 217 2.99 -15.67 -5.18
CA MET A 217 2.72 -17.01 -5.70
C MET A 217 3.84 -17.57 -6.58
N LEU A 218 4.86 -16.77 -6.90
CA LEU A 218 5.97 -17.22 -7.74
C LEU A 218 6.91 -18.16 -6.98
N PRO A 219 7.49 -19.17 -7.65
CA PRO A 219 8.60 -19.94 -7.10
C PRO A 219 9.78 -19.05 -6.68
N ASN A 220 10.51 -19.43 -5.62
CA ASN A 220 11.62 -18.63 -5.05
C ASN A 220 12.65 -18.18 -6.11
N HIS A 221 13.16 -19.14 -6.89
CA HIS A 221 14.13 -18.87 -7.95
C HIS A 221 13.62 -17.85 -8.98
N PHE A 222 12.30 -17.77 -9.18
CA PHE A 222 11.70 -16.80 -10.07
C PHE A 222 11.55 -15.43 -9.38
N ARG A 223 11.17 -15.39 -8.10
CA ARG A 223 11.15 -14.15 -7.31
C ARG A 223 12.51 -13.46 -7.28
N GLU A 224 13.60 -14.23 -7.20
CA GLU A 224 14.98 -13.73 -7.24
C GLU A 224 15.24 -12.81 -8.44
N ARG A 225 14.70 -13.13 -9.63
CA ARG A 225 14.89 -12.34 -10.86
C ARG A 225 14.29 -10.93 -10.77
N HIS A 226 13.24 -10.76 -9.96
CA HIS A 226 12.57 -9.47 -9.74
C HIS A 226 13.13 -8.67 -8.57
N ARG A 227 14.10 -9.24 -7.81
CA ARG A 227 14.65 -8.60 -6.60
C ARG A 227 15.24 -7.23 -6.91
N GLY A 228 15.94 -7.07 -8.05
CA GLY A 228 16.58 -5.83 -8.45
C GLY A 228 15.61 -4.65 -8.56
N ILE A 229 14.57 -4.77 -9.39
CA ILE A 229 13.59 -3.69 -9.59
C ILE A 229 12.75 -3.41 -8.33
N ARG A 230 12.44 -4.43 -7.53
CA ARG A 230 11.77 -4.26 -6.22
C ARG A 230 12.65 -3.51 -5.23
N HIS A 231 13.96 -3.78 -5.25
CA HIS A 231 14.91 -3.08 -4.42
C HIS A 231 14.99 -1.59 -4.79
N GLU A 232 15.00 -1.26 -6.08
CA GLU A 232 14.98 0.14 -6.53
C GLU A 232 13.68 0.86 -6.11
N TYR A 233 12.52 0.19 -6.23
CA TYR A 233 11.27 0.74 -5.71
C TYR A 233 11.30 0.93 -4.19
N GLY A 234 11.88 -0.02 -3.46
CA GLY A 234 12.13 0.09 -2.03
C GLY A 234 13.00 1.29 -1.67
N LYS A 235 14.11 1.50 -2.40
CA LYS A 235 15.02 2.64 -2.19
C LYS A 235 14.35 4.00 -2.40
N LEU A 236 13.46 4.12 -3.38
CA LEU A 236 12.70 5.36 -3.60
C LEU A 236 11.90 5.73 -2.34
N TRP A 237 11.14 4.77 -1.82
CA TRP A 237 10.37 4.96 -0.58
C TRP A 237 11.26 5.16 0.64
N ASP A 238 12.35 4.40 0.77
CA ASP A 238 13.30 4.55 1.88
C ASP A 238 13.86 5.97 1.92
N ARG A 239 14.13 6.58 0.75
CA ARG A 239 14.59 7.97 0.65
C ARG A 239 13.52 8.96 1.08
N ILE A 240 12.31 8.86 0.52
CA ILE A 240 11.19 9.77 0.84
C ILE A 240 10.90 9.77 2.35
N LEU A 241 10.84 8.58 2.95
CA LEU A 241 10.55 8.42 4.38
C LEU A 241 11.73 8.86 5.25
N ARG A 242 12.98 8.63 4.82
CA ARG A 242 14.16 9.08 5.56
C ARG A 242 14.26 10.59 5.58
N ASP A 243 14.12 11.25 4.43
CA ASP A 243 14.14 12.71 4.36
C ASP A 243 13.07 13.30 5.32
N ALA A 244 11.89 12.67 5.39
CA ALA A 244 10.82 13.09 6.30
C ALA A 244 11.09 12.80 7.79
N GLN A 245 11.85 11.74 8.12
CA GLN A 245 12.29 11.47 9.49
C GLN A 245 13.37 12.47 9.93
N ASP A 246 14.31 12.77 9.04
CA ASP A 246 15.43 13.68 9.28
C ASP A 246 14.92 15.13 9.50
N ASP A 247 13.85 15.52 8.80
CA ASP A 247 13.13 16.80 8.99
C ASP A 247 12.19 16.80 10.21
N GLY A 248 11.93 15.63 10.81
CA GLY A 248 10.98 15.49 11.93
C GLY A 248 9.51 15.54 11.51
N ALA A 249 9.21 15.59 10.21
CA ALA A 249 7.86 15.55 9.67
C ALA A 249 7.12 14.25 10.01
N ILE A 250 7.84 13.12 10.10
CA ILE A 250 7.29 11.84 10.56
C ILE A 250 8.10 11.26 11.71
N ARG A 251 7.46 10.38 12.49
CA ARG A 251 8.05 9.71 13.64
C ARG A 251 9.31 8.91 13.29
N SER A 252 10.32 8.95 14.15
CA SER A 252 11.62 8.27 13.98
C SER A 252 11.83 7.06 14.90
N ASP A 253 10.90 6.77 15.81
CA ASP A 253 10.92 5.59 16.69
C ASP A 253 10.70 4.27 15.93
N ILE A 254 10.15 4.34 14.72
CA ILE A 254 10.01 3.21 13.80
C ILE A 254 11.09 3.29 12.72
N LYS A 255 11.91 2.24 12.59
CA LYS A 255 12.91 2.15 11.52
C LYS A 255 12.25 2.19 10.14
N ILE A 256 12.92 2.82 9.17
CA ILE A 256 12.44 3.02 7.79
C ILE A 256 11.93 1.74 7.12
N VAL A 257 12.67 0.62 7.21
CA VAL A 257 12.28 -0.62 6.51
C VAL A 257 10.94 -1.17 7.02
N PRO A 258 10.75 -1.43 8.33
CA PRO A 258 9.43 -1.78 8.87
C PRO A 258 8.33 -0.79 8.53
N LEU A 259 8.60 0.52 8.64
CA LEU A 259 7.63 1.58 8.33
C LEU A 259 7.14 1.47 6.87
N ARG A 260 8.08 1.39 5.92
CA ARG A 260 7.80 1.19 4.50
C ARG A 260 7.01 -0.08 4.24
N GLN A 261 7.38 -1.20 4.87
CA GLN A 261 6.72 -2.49 4.63
C GLN A 261 5.26 -2.50 5.07
N VAL A 262 4.94 -1.91 6.22
CA VAL A 262 3.56 -1.78 6.69
C VAL A 262 2.75 -0.86 5.80
N MET A 263 3.31 0.31 5.45
CA MET A 263 2.68 1.27 4.55
C MET A 263 2.40 0.63 3.18
N LEU A 264 3.40 0.03 2.53
CA LEU A 264 3.21 -0.65 1.24
C LEU A 264 2.28 -1.86 1.34
N GLY A 265 2.28 -2.58 2.45
CA GLY A 265 1.30 -3.65 2.69
C GLY A 265 -0.13 -3.14 2.70
N ALA A 266 -0.37 -2.03 3.41
CA ALA A 266 -1.67 -1.37 3.45
C ALA A 266 -2.13 -0.89 2.07
N LEU A 267 -1.22 -0.42 1.20
CA LEU A 267 -1.54 -0.03 -0.18
C LEU A 267 -1.74 -1.24 -1.11
N ASN A 268 -0.87 -2.25 -1.03
CA ASN A 268 -0.90 -3.38 -1.96
C ASN A 268 -2.13 -4.26 -1.75
N TRP A 269 -2.52 -4.50 -0.49
CA TRP A 269 -3.65 -5.40 -0.19
C TRP A 269 -5.01 -4.82 -0.61
N THR A 270 -5.09 -3.54 -0.98
CA THR A 270 -6.34 -2.93 -1.45
C THR A 270 -6.85 -3.60 -2.72
N VAL A 271 -5.98 -4.22 -3.53
CA VAL A 271 -6.40 -4.96 -4.74
C VAL A 271 -7.35 -6.12 -4.43
N GLU A 272 -7.37 -6.63 -3.20
CA GLU A 272 -8.22 -7.77 -2.83
C GLU A 272 -9.67 -7.37 -2.53
N TRP A 273 -9.95 -6.09 -2.27
CA TRP A 273 -11.25 -5.67 -1.73
C TRP A 273 -11.76 -4.31 -2.23
N PHE A 274 -10.90 -3.42 -2.73
CA PHE A 274 -11.32 -2.16 -3.31
C PHE A 274 -11.61 -2.33 -4.82
N ASP A 275 -12.76 -1.83 -5.25
CA ASP A 275 -13.18 -1.85 -6.66
C ASP A 275 -13.57 -0.42 -7.08
N PRO A 276 -12.73 0.28 -7.87
CA PRO A 276 -12.99 1.64 -8.29
C PRO A 276 -14.20 1.76 -9.22
N ASN A 277 -14.68 0.67 -9.83
CA ASN A 277 -15.81 0.69 -10.76
C ASN A 277 -17.17 0.74 -10.04
N LYS A 278 -17.19 0.56 -8.71
CA LYS A 278 -18.39 0.70 -7.88
C LYS A 278 -18.58 2.10 -7.32
N ALA A 279 -17.80 3.08 -7.78
CA ALA A 279 -17.99 4.48 -7.41
C ALA A 279 -19.44 4.92 -7.68
N GLY A 280 -20.07 5.56 -6.70
CA GLY A 280 -21.47 6.00 -6.77
C GLY A 280 -22.49 4.96 -6.26
N VAL A 281 -22.07 3.73 -5.96
CA VAL A 281 -22.90 2.78 -5.20
C VAL A 281 -22.81 3.11 -3.71
N GLU A 282 -23.93 3.07 -3.01
CA GLU A 282 -23.98 3.33 -1.56
C GLU A 282 -22.95 2.46 -0.81
N GLY A 283 -22.13 3.11 0.02
CA GLY A 283 -21.06 2.46 0.79
C GLY A 283 -19.75 2.19 0.04
N TYR A 284 -19.64 2.57 -1.24
CA TYR A 284 -18.40 2.47 -2.02
C TYR A 284 -17.79 3.84 -2.27
N LEU A 285 -16.45 3.90 -2.20
CA LEU A 285 -15.68 5.12 -2.43
C LEU A 285 -15.17 5.16 -3.88
N SER A 286 -15.12 6.34 -4.48
CA SER A 286 -14.31 6.58 -5.68
C SER A 286 -12.82 6.48 -5.36
N LEU A 287 -11.97 6.25 -6.38
CA LEU A 287 -10.53 6.18 -6.15
C LEU A 287 -9.95 7.45 -5.49
N PRO A 288 -10.32 8.68 -5.87
CA PRO A 288 -9.84 9.88 -5.18
C PRO A 288 -10.24 9.94 -3.70
N GLU A 289 -11.49 9.61 -3.37
CA GLU A 289 -11.98 9.58 -1.97
C GLU A 289 -11.24 8.51 -1.16
N PHE A 290 -11.09 7.32 -1.74
CA PHE A 290 -10.36 6.21 -1.16
C PHE A 290 -8.89 6.53 -0.90
N SER A 291 -8.20 7.12 -1.89
CA SER A 291 -6.81 7.53 -1.76
C SER A 291 -6.63 8.58 -0.67
N SER A 292 -7.51 9.58 -0.62
CA SER A 292 -7.46 10.65 0.40
C SER A 292 -7.65 10.07 1.80
N MET A 293 -8.60 9.15 1.95
CA MET A 293 -8.85 8.45 3.19
C MET A 293 -7.65 7.59 3.64
N LEU A 294 -7.03 6.81 2.73
CA LEU A 294 -5.85 6.02 3.07
C LEU A 294 -4.64 6.89 3.44
N ILE A 295 -4.45 8.01 2.75
CA ILE A 295 -3.41 9.00 3.08
C ILE A 295 -3.63 9.48 4.53
N ASN A 296 -4.85 9.86 4.88
CA ASN A 296 -5.19 10.30 6.23
C ASN A 296 -4.95 9.20 7.27
N LEU A 297 -5.36 7.96 7.00
CA LEU A 297 -5.16 6.84 7.93
C LEU A 297 -3.68 6.50 8.14
N LEU A 298 -2.87 6.53 7.08
CA LEU A 298 -1.44 6.26 7.18
C LEU A 298 -0.69 7.39 7.88
N LEU A 299 -1.03 8.65 7.60
CA LEU A 299 -0.35 9.80 8.19
C LEU A 299 -0.82 10.10 9.61
N GLU A 300 -2.12 10.00 9.89
CA GLU A 300 -2.72 10.48 11.14
C GLU A 300 -3.17 9.36 12.09
N GLY A 301 -3.30 8.13 11.58
CA GLY A 301 -3.82 6.99 12.33
C GLY A 301 -5.35 6.93 12.40
N ILE A 302 -5.85 5.97 13.19
CA ILE A 302 -7.29 5.73 13.38
C ILE A 302 -7.84 6.39 14.66
N CYS A 303 -6.98 6.76 15.60
CA CYS A 303 -7.39 7.33 16.88
C CYS A 303 -7.81 8.80 16.76
N ASN A 304 -8.78 9.21 17.57
CA ASN A 304 -9.11 10.63 17.72
C ASN A 304 -7.95 11.39 18.33
N ARG A 305 -7.52 12.43 17.63
CA ARG A 305 -6.54 13.40 18.10
C ARG A 305 -7.27 14.71 18.42
N GLU A 306 -8.26 14.66 19.31
CA GLU A 306 -8.66 15.89 20.00
C GLU A 306 -7.53 16.30 20.95
N ALA A 307 -7.24 17.60 20.96
CA ALA A 307 -6.07 18.20 21.58
C ALA A 307 -5.72 17.55 22.92
N THR A 308 -4.46 17.14 23.08
CA THR A 308 -3.86 17.00 24.40
C THR A 308 -4.32 18.18 25.25
N PRO A 309 -4.87 17.97 26.46
CA PRO A 309 -5.15 19.08 27.34
C PRO A 309 -3.85 19.86 27.47
N SER A 310 -3.91 21.18 27.24
CA SER A 310 -2.82 22.05 27.64
C SER A 310 -2.53 21.70 29.09
N THR A 311 -1.37 21.14 29.39
CA THR A 311 -0.86 21.09 30.74
C THR A 311 -0.74 22.55 31.16
N GLY A 312 -1.79 23.01 31.85
CA GLY A 312 -1.92 24.36 32.33
C GLY A 312 -0.72 24.67 33.20
N GLN A 313 -0.18 25.85 32.98
CA GLN A 313 0.61 26.55 33.97
C GLN A 313 -0.12 26.51 35.31
N GLY A 314 0.41 25.74 36.25
CA GLY A 314 0.12 25.81 37.68
C GLY A 314 1.32 26.45 38.37
N SER A 315 1.19 27.76 38.59
CA SER A 315 1.88 28.73 39.45
C SER A 315 3.09 28.33 40.33
N PRO A 316 4.00 29.29 40.60
CA PRO A 316 5.16 29.10 41.45
C PRO A 316 4.76 28.95 42.92
N GLU A 317 5.31 27.96 43.62
CA GLU A 317 5.20 27.89 45.08
C GLU A 317 5.89 29.09 45.72
N SER A 318 5.06 29.89 46.37
CA SER A 318 5.40 30.97 47.27
C SER A 318 6.11 30.45 48.53
N GLY A 319 7.32 30.97 48.75
CA GLY A 319 7.97 31.29 50.03
C GLY A 319 7.66 30.47 51.28
N CYS A 320 8.68 29.77 51.78
CA CYS A 320 8.81 29.46 53.20
C CYS A 320 9.86 30.41 53.83
N PRO A 321 9.52 31.19 54.87
CA PRO A 321 10.47 32.09 55.51
C PRO A 321 11.24 31.40 56.65
N GLY A 322 12.56 31.62 56.68
CA GLY A 322 13.34 31.62 57.91
C GLY A 322 14.21 30.40 58.15
N GLN A 323 15.51 30.55 57.90
CA GLN A 323 16.48 30.18 58.93
C GLN A 323 17.72 31.07 58.87
N THR A 324 17.85 31.81 59.96
CA THR A 324 18.94 32.71 60.32
C THR A 324 20.23 31.92 60.59
N ARG A 325 21.35 32.50 60.16
CA ARG A 325 22.76 32.12 60.46
C ARG A 325 22.99 31.56 61.87
N ARG A 326 23.96 30.65 62.00
CA ARG A 326 25.14 30.85 62.88
C ARG A 326 26.27 29.83 62.67
N LYS A 327 27.47 30.41 62.53
CA LYS A 327 28.85 29.91 62.68
C LYS A 327 29.34 28.87 61.69
#